data_AF-A0AAE0WBE8-F1
#
_entry.id   AF-A0AAE0WBE8-F1
#
_cell.length_a   1.000
_cell.length_b   1.000
_cell.length_c   1.000
_cell.angle_alpha   90.00
_cell.angle_beta   90.00
_cell.angle_gamma   90.00
#
_symmetry.space_group_name_H-M   'P 1'
#
loop_
_entity.id
_entity.type
_entity.pdbx_description
1 polymer ?
#
loop_
_entity_poly.entity_id
_entity_poly.type
_entity_poly.pdbx_seq_one_letter_code
_entity_poly.pdbx_strand_id
1 'polypeptide(L)'
;MFSFAKQIPVRMLEQPWNNSFALDNGYVGTRYAPYLYDATYLYGLWINYTMTHNINVRDGRKFFEFTATTFFTGVSGPVHFDANGDREPFYWFWHFSHPEGYPRIAALANTRSKGYE
;
A
#
# COMPACT_ATOMS: atom_id res chain seq x y z
N MET A 1 -8.36 -6.89 14.64
CA MET A 1 -8.17 -5.73 13.75
C MET A 1 -8.84 -6.05 12.41
N PHE A 2 -9.84 -5.27 11.97
CA PHE A 2 -10.50 -5.51 10.68
C PHE A 2 -9.53 -5.18 9.53
N SER A 3 -9.29 -6.12 8.62
CA SER A 3 -8.50 -5.89 7.40
C SER A 3 -9.06 -4.70 6.60
N PHE A 4 -8.23 -3.80 6.08
CA PHE A 4 -8.62 -2.62 5.28
C PHE A 4 -9.72 -2.93 4.24
N ALA A 5 -9.64 -4.08 3.57
CA ALA A 5 -10.64 -4.57 2.62
C ALA A 5 -12.09 -4.61 3.17
N LYS A 6 -12.27 -4.92 4.45
CA LYS A 6 -13.59 -4.97 5.11
C LYS A 6 -14.14 -3.58 5.44
N GLN A 7 -13.28 -2.56 5.50
CA GLN A 7 -13.70 -1.18 5.78
C GLN A 7 -14.25 -0.48 4.52
N ILE A 8 -13.84 -0.91 3.33
CA ILE A 8 -14.23 -0.27 2.07
C ILE A 8 -15.76 -0.26 1.87
N PRO A 9 -16.49 -1.39 1.98
CA PRO A 9 -17.95 -1.40 1.86
C PRO A 9 -18.64 -0.51 2.90
N VAL A 10 -18.10 -0.44 4.12
CA VAL A 10 -18.64 0.42 5.19
C VAL A 10 -18.49 1.90 4.81
N ARG A 11 -17.32 2.31 4.29
CA ARG A 11 -17.10 3.69 3.85
C ARG A 11 -17.90 4.06 2.60
N MET A 12 -18.29 3.09 1.77
CA MET A 12 -19.16 3.36 0.61
C MET A 12 -20.58 3.78 1.02
N LEU A 13 -20.99 3.55 2.27
CA LEU A 13 -22.25 4.08 2.80
C LEU A 13 -22.23 5.60 2.97
N GLU A 14 -21.05 6.19 3.09
CA GLU A 14 -20.88 7.62 3.30
C GLU A 14 -20.92 8.40 1.97
N GLN A 15 -21.13 9.71 2.06
CA GLN A 15 -20.98 10.58 0.89
C GLN A 15 -19.55 10.52 0.34
N PRO A 16 -19.34 10.63 -0.99
CA PRO A 16 -20.34 10.91 -2.03
C PRO A 16 -21.04 9.64 -2.57
N TRP A 17 -20.65 8.45 -2.12
CA TRP A 17 -21.06 7.19 -2.75
C TRP A 17 -22.47 6.77 -2.36
N ASN A 18 -22.85 6.90 -1.07
CA ASN A 18 -24.15 6.52 -0.52
C ASN A 18 -24.65 5.16 -1.06
N ASN A 19 -23.77 4.16 -1.08
CA ASN A 19 -23.99 2.87 -1.74
C ASN A 19 -23.80 1.71 -0.75
N SER A 20 -24.87 0.94 -0.52
CA SER A 20 -24.85 -0.25 0.35
C SER A 20 -24.65 -1.57 -0.38
N PHE A 21 -24.66 -1.59 -1.71
CA PHE A 21 -24.68 -2.83 -2.52
C PHE A 21 -23.58 -3.81 -2.12
N ALA A 22 -22.35 -3.32 -1.91
CA ALA A 22 -21.24 -4.17 -1.52
C ALA A 22 -21.44 -4.80 -0.14
N LEU A 23 -21.97 -4.03 0.82
CA LEU A 23 -22.20 -4.50 2.18
C LEU A 23 -23.37 -5.49 2.23
N ASP A 24 -24.47 -5.19 1.54
CA ASP A 24 -25.69 -6.02 1.50
C ASP A 24 -25.43 -7.40 0.88
N ASN A 25 -24.46 -7.49 -0.04
CA ASN A 25 -24.05 -8.73 -0.69
C ASN A 25 -22.84 -9.39 -0.02
N GLY A 26 -22.34 -8.87 1.11
CA GLY A 26 -21.18 -9.42 1.81
C GLY A 26 -19.86 -9.32 1.04
N TYR A 27 -19.77 -8.43 0.05
CA TYR A 27 -18.53 -8.16 -0.67
C TYR A 27 -17.53 -7.42 0.19
N VAL A 28 -16.25 -7.62 -0.10
CA VAL A 28 -15.12 -6.92 0.51
C VAL A 28 -14.27 -6.28 -0.58
N GLY A 29 -13.48 -5.29 -0.22
CA GLY A 29 -12.53 -4.68 -1.13
C GLY A 29 -11.52 -5.70 -1.67
N THR A 30 -11.08 -5.48 -2.91
CA THR A 30 -10.04 -6.30 -3.54
C THR A 30 -8.73 -6.28 -2.74
N ARG A 31 -7.96 -7.36 -2.82
CA ARG A 31 -6.61 -7.46 -2.21
C ARG A 31 -5.66 -6.36 -2.69
N TYR A 32 -5.94 -5.73 -3.83
CA TYR A 32 -5.15 -4.65 -4.40
C TYR A 32 -5.54 -3.25 -3.90
N ALA A 33 -6.68 -3.12 -3.22
CA ALA A 33 -7.16 -1.82 -2.74
C ALA A 33 -6.19 -1.11 -1.77
N PRO A 34 -5.51 -1.82 -0.84
CA PRO A 34 -4.45 -1.22 -0.03
C PRO A 34 -3.35 -0.53 -0.86
N TYR A 35 -2.95 -1.11 -1.99
CA TYR A 35 -1.88 -0.58 -2.82
C TYR A 35 -2.30 0.69 -3.58
N LEU A 36 -3.54 0.72 -4.07
CA LEU A 36 -4.09 1.93 -4.69
C LEU A 36 -4.23 3.08 -3.68
N TYR A 37 -4.64 2.76 -2.44
CA TYR A 37 -4.69 3.73 -1.35
C TYR A 37 -3.30 4.33 -1.07
N ASP A 38 -2.29 3.47 -0.92
CA ASP A 38 -0.92 3.92 -0.65
C ASP A 38 -0.32 4.72 -1.81
N ALA A 39 -0.61 4.33 -3.07
CA ALA A 39 -0.20 5.11 -4.25
C ALA A 39 -0.83 6.51 -4.26
N THR A 40 -2.10 6.61 -3.87
CA THR A 40 -2.80 7.91 -3.76
C THR A 40 -2.19 8.76 -2.64
N TYR A 41 -1.86 8.13 -1.50
CA TYR A 41 -1.20 8.79 -0.39
C TYR A 41 0.19 9.31 -0.76
N LEU A 42 1.00 8.52 -1.47
CA LEU A 42 2.30 8.94 -2.01
C LEU A 42 2.16 10.18 -2.91
N TYR A 43 1.14 10.22 -3.77
CA TYR A 43 0.90 11.40 -4.61
C TYR A 43 0.49 12.63 -3.78
N GLY A 44 -0.25 12.43 -2.68
CA GLY A 44 -0.51 13.49 -1.70
C GLY A 44 0.77 14.02 -1.04
N LEU A 45 1.70 13.14 -0.68
CA LEU A 45 3.02 13.53 -0.17
C LEU A 45 3.80 14.33 -1.21
N TRP A 46 3.75 13.92 -2.48
CA TRP A 46 4.36 14.65 -3.60
C TRP A 46 3.80 16.06 -3.74
N ILE A 47 2.47 16.22 -3.71
CA ILE A 47 1.83 17.56 -3.74
C ILE A 47 2.36 18.42 -2.59
N ASN A 48 2.34 17.90 -1.36
CA ASN A 48 2.83 18.64 -0.20
C ASN A 48 4.32 19.03 -0.33
N TYR A 49 5.15 18.11 -0.82
CA TYR A 49 6.56 18.37 -1.08
C TYR A 49 6.76 19.48 -2.12
N THR A 50 5.98 19.45 -3.21
CA THR A 50 6.10 20.47 -4.27
C THR A 50 5.69 21.85 -3.80
N MET A 51 4.63 21.95 -2.98
CA MET A 51 4.18 23.22 -2.41
C MET A 51 5.21 23.82 -1.44
N THR A 52 5.87 22.98 -0.64
CA THR A 52 6.86 23.43 0.35
C THR A 52 8.20 23.81 -0.27
N HIS A 53 8.52 23.28 -1.46
CA HIS A 53 9.80 23.51 -2.14
C HIS A 53 9.68 24.37 -3.41
N ASN A 54 8.49 24.92 -3.69
CA ASN A 54 8.19 25.71 -4.90
C ASN A 54 8.57 24.96 -6.20
N ILE A 55 8.29 23.65 -6.25
CA ILE A 55 8.54 22.79 -7.41
C ILE A 55 7.25 22.70 -8.23
N ASN A 56 7.39 22.59 -9.56
CA ASN A 56 6.24 22.30 -10.41
C ASN A 56 5.74 20.87 -10.15
N VAL A 57 4.51 20.72 -9.67
CA VAL A 57 3.87 19.41 -9.40
C VAL A 57 3.79 18.50 -10.63
N ARG A 58 3.87 19.06 -11.84
CA ARG A 58 3.89 18.32 -13.11
C ARG A 58 5.29 17.84 -13.52
N ASP A 59 6.33 18.14 -12.75
CA ASP A 59 7.67 17.62 -13.01
C ASP A 59 7.76 16.15 -12.61
N GLY A 60 7.48 15.27 -13.58
CA GLY A 60 7.51 13.82 -13.38
C GLY A 60 8.89 13.27 -13.04
N ARG A 61 9.97 13.94 -13.47
CA ARG A 61 11.33 13.54 -13.12
C ARG A 61 11.58 13.79 -11.63
N LYS A 62 11.20 14.98 -11.15
CA LYS A 62 11.30 15.30 -9.72
C LYS A 62 10.41 14.42 -8.87
N PHE A 63 9.24 14.02 -9.38
CA PHE A 63 8.40 13.04 -8.69
C PHE A 63 9.09 11.67 -8.56
N PHE A 64 9.75 11.20 -9.61
CA PHE A 64 10.53 9.95 -9.55
C PHE A 64 11.69 10.05 -8.53
N GLU A 65 12.46 11.14 -8.58
CA GLU A 65 13.56 11.41 -7.63
C GLU A 65 13.06 11.46 -6.18
N PHE A 66 11.92 12.14 -5.93
CA PHE A 66 11.27 12.18 -4.63
C PHE A 66 10.85 10.79 -4.15
N THR A 67 10.20 10.01 -5.03
CA THR A 67 9.69 8.68 -4.72
C THR A 67 10.80 7.72 -4.32
N ALA A 68 11.95 7.77 -5.02
CA ALA A 68 13.13 6.94 -4.72
C ALA A 68 13.68 7.17 -3.30
N THR A 69 13.46 8.35 -2.71
CA THR A 69 13.90 8.67 -1.34
C THR A 69 12.80 8.61 -0.29
N THR A 70 11.56 8.32 -0.70
CA THR A 70 10.40 8.37 0.20
C THR A 70 10.15 7.00 0.85
N PHE A 71 10.07 7.01 2.19
CA PHE A 71 9.67 5.87 3.00
C PHE A 71 8.46 6.25 3.86
N PHE A 72 7.41 5.43 3.87
CA PHE A 72 6.27 5.63 4.76
C PHE A 72 5.57 4.32 5.11
N THR A 73 4.72 4.35 6.14
CA THR A 73 3.85 3.21 6.51
C THR A 73 2.45 3.46 5.98
N GLY A 74 2.06 2.71 4.95
CA GLY A 74 0.74 2.73 4.36
C GLY A 74 -0.20 1.69 4.98
N VAL A 75 -1.42 1.60 4.43
CA VAL A 75 -2.41 0.59 4.87
C VAL A 75 -2.03 -0.83 4.44
N SER A 76 -1.14 -0.97 3.45
CA SER A 76 -0.55 -2.26 3.07
C SER A 76 0.73 -2.60 3.85
N GLY A 77 1.17 -1.74 4.78
CA GLY A 77 2.42 -1.88 5.52
C GLY A 77 3.51 -0.90 5.05
N PRO A 78 4.79 -1.18 5.33
CA PRO A 78 5.90 -0.35 4.86
C PRO A 78 5.91 -0.18 3.34
N VAL A 79 6.20 1.03 2.88
CA VAL A 79 6.25 1.41 1.47
C VAL A 79 7.57 2.13 1.20
N HIS A 80 8.32 1.59 0.25
CA HIS A 80 9.49 2.20 -0.36
C HIS A 80 9.71 1.60 -1.75
N PHE A 81 10.56 2.25 -2.52
CA PHE A 81 10.80 1.92 -3.93
C PHE A 81 12.29 1.69 -4.15
N ASP A 82 12.61 0.80 -5.08
CA ASP A 82 13.98 0.59 -5.53
C ASP A 82 14.42 1.68 -6.53
N ALA A 83 15.64 1.56 -7.04
CA ALA A 83 16.20 2.51 -8.00
C ALA A 83 15.47 2.55 -9.35
N ASN A 84 14.69 1.51 -9.68
CA ASN A 84 13.87 1.44 -10.89
C ASN A 84 12.47 2.03 -10.68
N GLY A 85 12.13 2.43 -9.45
CA GLY A 85 10.79 2.90 -9.10
C GLY A 85 9.79 1.77 -8.88
N ASP A 86 10.26 0.54 -8.72
CA ASP A 86 9.42 -0.59 -8.35
C ASP A 86 9.24 -0.61 -6.83
N ARG A 87 8.00 -0.79 -6.37
CA ARG A 87 7.74 -0.92 -4.93
C ARG A 87 8.36 -2.21 -4.43
N GLU A 88 9.24 -2.13 -3.43
CA GLU A 88 9.83 -3.33 -2.85
C GLU A 88 8.75 -4.20 -2.18
N PRO A 89 8.60 -5.46 -2.60
CA PRO A 89 7.58 -6.34 -2.08
C PRO A 89 7.96 -6.89 -0.70
N PHE A 90 6.94 -7.19 0.09
CA PHE A 90 7.10 -7.88 1.36
C PHE A 90 6.46 -9.27 1.28
N TYR A 91 7.25 -10.31 1.55
CA TYR A 91 6.81 -11.70 1.40
C TYR A 91 6.49 -12.36 2.74
N TRP A 92 5.40 -13.13 2.74
CA TRP A 92 4.97 -13.96 3.86
C TRP A 92 5.08 -15.41 3.41
N PHE A 93 5.85 -16.21 4.15
CA PHE A 93 5.90 -17.65 3.94
C PHE A 93 4.96 -18.33 4.92
N TRP A 94 4.02 -19.12 4.41
CA TRP A 94 3.06 -19.86 5.22
C TRP A 94 3.51 -21.31 5.33
N HIS A 95 3.57 -21.84 6.56
CA HIS A 95 3.77 -23.25 6.81
C HIS A 95 2.45 -23.87 7.29
N PHE A 96 1.98 -24.89 6.56
CA PHE A 96 0.74 -25.63 6.81
C PHE A 96 0.87 -26.84 7.75
N SER A 97 1.91 -26.92 8.60
CA SER A 97 2.10 -28.07 9.50
C SER A 97 1.53 -27.79 10.91
N HIS A 98 0.20 -27.78 11.01
CA HIS A 98 -0.43 -27.92 12.32
C HIS A 98 -1.56 -28.96 12.24
N PRO A 99 -1.72 -29.85 13.24
CA PRO A 99 -2.77 -30.88 13.23
C PRO A 99 -4.19 -30.32 13.08
N GLU A 100 -4.38 -29.04 13.40
CA GLU A 100 -5.66 -28.32 13.37
C GLU A 100 -5.87 -27.46 12.10
N GLY A 101 -4.94 -27.47 11.12
CA GLY A 101 -5.15 -26.86 9.80
C GLY A 101 -4.94 -25.34 9.68
N TYR A 102 -4.51 -24.64 10.74
CA TYR A 102 -4.24 -23.20 10.66
C TYR A 102 -2.83 -22.89 10.12
N PRO A 103 -2.69 -22.00 9.11
CA PRO A 103 -1.39 -21.59 8.61
C PRO A 103 -0.67 -20.67 9.62
N ARG A 104 0.60 -20.96 9.91
CA ARG A 104 1.49 -20.07 10.69
C ARG A 104 2.45 -19.34 9.76
N ILE A 105 2.79 -18.11 10.11
CA ILE A 105 3.83 -17.33 9.41
C ILE A 105 5.18 -17.93 9.77
N ALA A 106 5.88 -18.46 8.77
CA ALA A 106 7.16 -19.14 8.94
C ALA A 106 8.36 -18.19 8.85
N ALA A 107 8.25 -17.14 8.04
CA ALA A 107 9.25 -16.10 7.91
C ALA A 107 8.67 -14.82 7.32
N LEU A 108 9.28 -13.70 7.69
CA LEU A 108 9.10 -12.39 7.08
C LEU A 108 10.39 -12.06 6.32
N ALA A 109 10.31 -11.87 5.01
CA ALA A 109 11.46 -11.48 4.20
C ALA A 109 11.21 -10.12 3.57
N ASN A 110 12.15 -9.20 3.81
CA ASN A 110 12.26 -7.94 3.09
C ASN A 110 13.48 -8.04 2.16
N THR A 111 13.29 -7.79 0.86
CA THR A 111 14.35 -7.85 -0.14
C THR A 111 15.24 -6.62 -0.06
N ARG A 112 15.92 -6.39 1.07
CA ARG A 112 17.16 -5.62 1.00
C ARG A 112 18.16 -6.45 0.21
N SER A 113 18.19 -6.27 -1.10
CA SER A 113 19.42 -6.53 -1.84
C SER A 113 20.44 -5.57 -1.25
N LYS A 114 21.37 -6.11 -0.44
CA LYS A 114 22.64 -5.42 -0.27
C LYS A 114 23.18 -5.31 -1.69
N GLY A 115 23.29 -4.09 -2.21
CA GLY A 115 24.14 -3.83 -3.34
C GLY A 115 25.49 -4.46 -3.03
N TYR A 116 25.90 -5.43 -3.86
CA TYR A 116 27.28 -5.84 -3.89
C TYR A 116 28.02 -4.65 -4.52
N GLU A 117 28.80 -3.94 -3.69
CA GLU A 117 29.91 -3.10 -4.13
C GLU A 117 30.95 -3.95 -4.87
#